data_AF-A0AAJ4JRD8-F1
#
_entry.id   AF-A0AAJ4JRD8-F1
#
_cell.length_a   1.000
_cell.length_b   1.000
_cell.length_c   1.000
_cell.angle_alpha   90.00
_cell.angle_beta   90.00
_cell.angle_gamma   90.00
#
_symmetry.space_group_name_H-M   'P 1'
#
loop_
_entity.id
_entity.type
_entity.pdbx_description
1 polymer ?
#
loop_
_entity_poly.entity_id
_entity_poly.type
_entity_poly.pdbx_seq_one_letter_code
_entity_poly.pdbx_strand_id
1 'polypeptide(L)'
;MFRLMRESLQWSSNISFLTFGMAFLFALISTLFQEGSGLFLSLLIVFVFIMIGIIGDTIGLAAATSQENHFHAMAAKKVKGAKEAAFIAKKAPLFSSLFNDVVGDISGIVSGAASTAVVFQLAKLVQTSEGSIWFIIISVVLTSIIAAFTVGGKAICKTLAIYHSTNIILYTGKMMYYLKACTRIFAIWKKENRSVHMQRR
;
A
#
# COMPACT_ATOMS: atom_id res chain seq x y z
N MET A 1 14.65 -6.64 -29.85
CA MET A 1 15.24 -5.96 -28.67
C MET A 1 14.72 -4.53 -28.50
N PHE A 2 14.91 -3.61 -29.46
CA PHE A 2 14.48 -2.21 -29.32
C PHE A 2 12.97 -1.96 -29.08
N ARG A 3 12.05 -2.75 -29.66
CA ARG A 3 10.60 -2.63 -29.39
C ARG A 3 10.22 -3.02 -27.96
N LEU A 4 10.76 -4.13 -27.46
CA LEU A 4 10.56 -4.58 -26.08
C LEU A 4 11.08 -3.55 -25.06
N MET A 5 12.22 -2.93 -25.34
CA MET A 5 12.74 -1.84 -24.50
C MET A 5 11.86 -0.59 -24.54
N ARG A 6 11.24 -0.27 -25.68
CA ARG A 6 10.37 0.90 -25.80
C ARG A 6 9.03 0.69 -25.06
N GLU A 7 8.48 -0.51 -25.13
CA GLU A 7 7.27 -0.90 -24.36
C GLU A 7 7.55 -0.92 -22.85
N SER A 8 8.69 -1.47 -22.42
CA SER A 8 9.08 -1.42 -21.01
C SER A 8 9.37 0.01 -20.53
N LEU A 9 9.92 0.88 -21.38
CA LEU A 9 10.13 2.29 -21.06
C LEU A 9 8.82 3.06 -20.90
N GLN A 10 7.84 2.82 -21.77
CA GLN A 10 6.50 3.42 -21.66
C GLN A 10 5.78 2.95 -20.39
N TRP A 11 5.87 1.66 -20.08
CA TRP A 11 5.29 1.09 -18.86
C TRP A 11 5.98 1.61 -17.60
N SER A 12 7.32 1.67 -17.61
CA SER A 12 8.14 2.22 -16.51
C SER A 12 7.84 3.71 -16.28
N SER A 13 7.74 4.51 -17.33
CA SER A 13 7.40 5.93 -17.22
C SER A 13 6.01 6.13 -16.60
N ASN A 14 5.01 5.35 -17.03
CA ASN A 14 3.66 5.42 -16.45
C ASN A 14 3.65 5.05 -14.96
N ILE A 15 4.40 4.01 -14.56
CA ILE A 15 4.52 3.64 -13.14
C ILE A 15 5.24 4.72 -12.36
N SER A 16 6.34 5.27 -12.88
CA SER A 16 7.09 6.32 -12.19
C SER A 16 6.23 7.57 -11.93
N PHE A 17 5.46 8.04 -12.90
CA PHE A 17 4.54 9.16 -12.69
C PHE A 17 3.43 8.85 -11.68
N LEU A 18 2.88 7.62 -11.72
CA LEU A 18 1.89 7.16 -10.73
C LEU A 18 2.50 7.12 -9.31
N THR A 19 3.70 6.54 -9.18
CA THR A 19 4.45 6.45 -7.92
C THR A 19 4.75 7.82 -7.38
N PHE A 20 5.20 8.75 -8.21
CA PHE A 20 5.46 10.13 -7.81
C PHE A 20 4.21 10.80 -7.25
N GLY A 21 3.08 10.72 -7.95
CA GLY A 21 1.82 11.31 -7.49
C GLY A 21 1.33 10.71 -6.16
N MET A 22 1.42 9.38 -6.03
CA MET A 22 1.05 8.68 -4.80
C MET A 22 2.00 9.02 -3.64
N ALA A 23 3.31 9.05 -3.88
CA ALA A 23 4.31 9.40 -2.87
C ALA A 23 4.09 10.82 -2.36
N PHE A 24 3.84 11.76 -3.28
CA PHE A 24 3.54 13.15 -2.93
C PHE A 24 2.29 13.26 -2.05
N LEU A 25 1.19 12.59 -2.42
CA LEU A 25 -0.05 12.59 -1.63
C LEU A 25 0.15 11.97 -0.25
N PHE A 26 0.78 10.80 -0.16
CA PHE A 26 1.03 10.14 1.13
C PHE A 26 2.00 10.92 2.01
N ALA A 27 3.05 11.50 1.42
CA ALA A 27 3.98 12.36 2.15
C ALA A 27 3.27 13.58 2.73
N LEU A 28 2.46 14.29 1.93
CA LEU A 28 1.66 15.42 2.40
C LEU A 28 0.72 15.04 3.55
N ILE A 29 0.00 13.92 3.42
CA ILE A 29 -0.88 13.44 4.47
C ILE A 29 -0.05 13.13 5.73
N SER A 30 1.07 12.41 5.58
CA SER A 30 1.94 12.07 6.69
C SER A 30 2.45 13.32 7.43
N THR A 31 2.94 14.33 6.71
CA THR A 31 3.45 15.56 7.32
C THR A 31 2.35 16.34 8.02
N LEU A 32 1.17 16.49 7.41
CA LEU A 32 0.05 17.20 8.01
C LEU A 32 -0.46 16.54 9.30
N PHE A 33 -0.48 15.20 9.34
CA PHE A 33 -0.88 14.48 10.54
C PHE A 33 0.19 14.48 11.63
N GLN A 34 1.46 14.64 11.26
CA GLN A 34 2.58 14.75 12.21
C GLN A 34 2.78 16.17 12.76
N GLU A 35 2.38 17.19 12.02
CA GLU A 35 2.39 18.57 12.49
C GLU A 35 1.37 18.75 13.63
N GLY A 36 1.89 18.93 14.85
CA GLY A 36 1.07 19.07 16.06
C GLY A 36 0.71 17.74 16.75
N SER A 37 1.18 16.60 16.26
CA SER A 37 1.03 15.33 16.95
C SER A 37 2.03 15.18 18.09
N GLY A 38 1.57 14.57 19.20
CA GLY A 38 2.48 14.10 20.25
C GLY A 38 3.31 12.91 19.78
N LEU A 39 4.45 12.67 20.45
CA LEU A 39 5.41 11.63 20.09
C LEU A 39 4.77 10.25 19.87
N PHE A 40 3.83 9.88 20.75
CA PHE A 40 3.13 8.60 20.66
C PHE A 40 2.35 8.46 19.33
N LEU A 41 1.64 9.51 18.93
CA LEU A 41 0.88 9.51 17.68
C LEU A 41 1.82 9.50 16.46
N SER A 42 2.93 10.24 16.52
CA SER A 42 3.97 10.24 15.47
C SER A 42 4.55 8.83 15.26
N LEU A 43 4.83 8.11 16.34
CA LEU A 43 5.34 6.72 16.29
C LEU A 43 4.28 5.73 15.78
N LEU A 44 3.01 5.94 16.14
CA LEU A 44 1.89 5.15 15.61
C LEU A 44 1.75 5.34 14.09
N ILE A 45 1.88 6.57 13.59
CA ILE A 45 1.82 6.86 12.14
C ILE A 45 2.90 6.11 11.39
N VAL A 46 4.15 6.16 11.88
CA VAL A 46 5.28 5.40 11.31
C VAL A 46 4.96 3.90 11.26
N PHE A 47 4.45 3.35 12.37
CA PHE A 47 4.09 1.94 12.46
C PHE A 47 2.98 1.55 11.46
N VAL A 48 1.98 2.42 11.27
CA VAL A 48 0.92 2.21 10.28
C VAL A 48 1.49 2.17 8.86
N PHE A 49 2.41 3.07 8.50
CA PHE A 49 3.06 3.04 7.19
C PHE A 49 3.87 1.75 6.97
N ILE A 50 4.62 1.29 7.98
CA ILE A 50 5.36 0.01 7.90
C ILE A 50 4.38 -1.14 7.66
N MET A 51 3.25 -1.19 8.38
CA MET A 51 2.23 -2.23 8.19
C MET A 51 1.60 -2.19 6.80
N ILE A 52 1.29 -0.99 6.27
CA ILE A 52 0.79 -0.83 4.90
C ILE A 52 1.79 -1.41 3.90
N GLY A 53 3.08 -1.17 4.09
CA GLY A 53 4.15 -1.72 3.26
C GLY A 53 4.22 -3.24 3.30
N ILE A 54 4.22 -3.82 4.49
CA ILE A 54 4.27 -5.29 4.67
C ILE A 54 3.03 -5.95 4.03
N ILE A 55 1.84 -5.38 4.23
CA ILE A 55 0.59 -5.89 3.63
C ILE A 55 0.65 -5.75 2.11
N GLY A 56 1.15 -4.63 1.59
CA GLY A 56 1.36 -4.39 0.17
C GLY A 56 2.23 -5.47 -0.48
N ASP A 57 3.43 -5.69 0.05
CA ASP A 57 4.34 -6.75 -0.40
C ASP A 57 3.66 -8.13 -0.37
N THR A 58 2.91 -8.42 0.70
CA THR A 58 2.21 -9.70 0.88
C THR A 58 1.17 -9.92 -0.22
N ILE A 59 0.38 -8.89 -0.55
CA ILE A 59 -0.61 -8.94 -1.63
C ILE A 59 0.08 -9.11 -2.98
N GLY A 60 1.17 -8.37 -3.23
CA GLY A 60 1.94 -8.47 -4.46
C GLY A 60 2.50 -9.87 -4.69
N LEU A 61 3.16 -10.43 -3.67
CA LEU A 61 3.71 -11.78 -3.73
C LEU A 61 2.61 -12.86 -3.80
N ALA A 62 1.52 -12.69 -3.07
CA ALA A 62 0.37 -13.60 -3.16
C ALA A 62 -0.23 -13.59 -4.57
N ALA A 63 -0.29 -12.43 -5.24
CA ALA A 63 -0.79 -12.33 -6.61
C ALA A 63 0.11 -13.09 -7.58
N ALA A 64 1.43 -12.91 -7.45
CA ALA A 64 2.44 -13.58 -8.25
C ALA A 64 2.46 -15.11 -8.07
N THR A 65 2.15 -15.60 -6.87
CA THR A 65 2.21 -17.03 -6.52
C THR A 65 0.86 -17.75 -6.65
N SER A 66 -0.24 -17.01 -6.78
CA SER A 66 -1.57 -17.58 -6.91
C SER A 66 -1.79 -18.25 -8.28
N GLN A 67 -2.55 -19.35 -8.29
CA GLN A 67 -2.88 -20.08 -9.52
C GLN A 67 -4.29 -19.75 -10.02
N GLU A 68 -4.40 -19.33 -11.27
CA GLU A 68 -5.66 -18.89 -11.90
C GLU A 68 -6.76 -19.97 -11.87
N ASN A 69 -6.39 -21.24 -12.05
CA ASN A 69 -7.32 -22.38 -12.11
C ASN A 69 -8.21 -22.51 -10.86
N HIS A 70 -7.64 -22.23 -9.68
CA HIS A 70 -8.38 -22.29 -8.42
C HIS A 70 -9.51 -21.25 -8.39
N PHE A 71 -9.29 -20.06 -8.95
CA PHE A 71 -10.29 -19.00 -8.96
C PHE A 71 -11.41 -19.26 -9.97
N HIS A 72 -11.11 -19.87 -11.12
CA HIS A 72 -12.13 -20.28 -12.08
C HIS A 72 -13.08 -21.33 -11.50
N ALA A 73 -12.54 -22.32 -10.79
CA ALA A 73 -13.36 -23.32 -10.09
C ALA A 73 -14.24 -22.68 -9.00
N MET A 74 -13.69 -21.72 -8.24
CA MET A 74 -14.47 -20.95 -7.24
C MET A 74 -15.54 -20.05 -7.89
N ALA A 75 -15.25 -19.47 -9.05
CA ALA A 75 -16.21 -18.66 -9.80
C ALA A 75 -17.36 -19.51 -10.35
N ALA A 76 -17.10 -20.74 -10.79
CA ALA A 76 -18.13 -21.71 -11.19
C ALA A 76 -19.04 -22.07 -10.00
N LYS A 77 -18.47 -22.18 -8.79
CA LYS A 77 -19.23 -22.33 -7.53
C LYS A 77 -19.88 -21.05 -7.01
N LYS A 78 -19.89 -19.96 -7.80
CA LYS A 78 -20.48 -18.65 -7.47
C LYS A 78 -19.94 -18.03 -6.17
N VAL A 79 -18.68 -18.27 -5.83
CA VAL A 79 -18.03 -17.61 -4.68
C VAL A 79 -17.88 -16.10 -4.97
N LYS A 80 -18.36 -15.26 -4.04
CA LYS A 80 -18.26 -13.79 -4.15
C LYS A 80 -16.78 -13.37 -4.22
N GLY A 81 -16.45 -12.48 -5.17
CA GLY A 81 -15.09 -11.99 -5.39
C GLY A 81 -14.17 -12.93 -6.18
N ALA A 82 -14.61 -14.13 -6.55
CA ALA A 82 -13.77 -15.09 -7.27
C ALA A 82 -13.45 -14.65 -8.71
N LYS A 83 -14.38 -13.94 -9.38
CA LYS A 83 -14.14 -13.38 -10.72
C LYS A 83 -13.08 -12.28 -10.69
N GLU A 84 -13.15 -11.43 -9.66
CA GLU A 84 -12.17 -10.38 -9.38
C GLU A 84 -10.80 -10.97 -9.03
N ALA A 85 -10.75 -12.02 -8.21
CA ALA A 85 -9.54 -12.74 -7.87
C ALA A 85 -8.90 -13.40 -9.10
N ALA A 86 -9.68 -14.03 -9.98
CA ALA A 86 -9.20 -14.57 -11.25
C ALA A 86 -8.61 -13.49 -12.16
N PHE A 87 -9.23 -12.30 -12.19
CA PHE A 87 -8.69 -11.15 -12.93
C PHE A 87 -7.35 -10.66 -12.38
N ILE A 88 -7.19 -10.62 -11.05
CA ILE A 88 -5.92 -10.27 -10.40
C ILE A 88 -4.85 -11.31 -10.75
N ALA A 89 -5.16 -12.60 -10.64
CA ALA A 89 -4.24 -13.69 -10.99
C ALA A 89 -3.82 -13.64 -12.47
N LYS A 90 -4.76 -13.35 -13.38
CA LYS A 90 -4.47 -13.19 -14.81
C LYS A 90 -3.52 -12.01 -15.10
N LYS A 91 -3.59 -10.93 -14.30
CA LYS A 91 -2.72 -9.76 -14.39
C LYS A 91 -1.66 -9.74 -13.28
N ALA A 92 -1.25 -10.90 -12.79
CA ALA A 92 -0.35 -11.01 -11.65
C ALA A 92 0.96 -10.19 -11.79
N PRO A 93 1.66 -10.14 -12.94
CA PRO A 93 2.88 -9.35 -13.06
C PRO A 93 2.67 -7.84 -12.84
N LEU A 94 1.54 -7.32 -13.31
CA LEU A 94 1.17 -5.91 -13.13
C LEU A 94 0.78 -5.65 -11.66
N PHE A 95 -0.04 -6.52 -11.06
CA PHE A 95 -0.45 -6.35 -9.67
C PHE A 95 0.72 -6.52 -8.70
N SER A 96 1.62 -7.48 -8.95
CA SER A 96 2.81 -7.72 -8.14
C SER A 96 3.72 -6.50 -8.14
N SER A 97 4.06 -5.95 -9.32
CA SER A 97 4.91 -4.75 -9.41
C SER A 97 4.25 -3.52 -8.79
N LEU A 98 2.95 -3.30 -8.99
CA LEU A 98 2.25 -2.18 -8.35
C LEU A 98 2.26 -2.29 -6.81
N PHE A 99 1.94 -3.44 -6.23
CA PHE A 99 1.87 -3.56 -4.78
C PHE A 99 3.24 -3.71 -4.10
N ASN A 100 4.17 -4.42 -4.73
CA ASN A 100 5.51 -4.59 -4.19
C ASN A 100 6.36 -3.32 -4.39
N ASP A 101 6.41 -2.80 -5.61
CA ASP A 101 7.34 -1.72 -5.94
C ASP A 101 6.70 -0.36 -5.62
N VAL A 102 5.43 -0.13 -5.97
CA VAL A 102 4.82 1.19 -5.69
C VAL A 102 4.40 1.31 -4.22
N VAL A 103 3.54 0.41 -3.73
CA VAL A 103 3.03 0.52 -2.35
C VAL A 103 4.14 0.20 -1.33
N GLY A 104 4.92 -0.85 -1.58
CA GLY A 104 6.05 -1.23 -0.73
C GLY A 104 7.10 -0.13 -0.63
N ASP A 105 7.63 0.39 -1.75
CA ASP A 105 8.70 1.39 -1.70
C ASP A 105 8.21 2.73 -1.16
N ILE A 106 7.02 3.20 -1.56
CA ILE A 106 6.46 4.46 -1.03
C ILE A 106 6.28 4.37 0.48
N SER A 107 5.71 3.27 0.99
CA SER A 107 5.52 3.10 2.43
C SER A 107 6.85 3.12 3.19
N GLY A 108 7.92 2.55 2.61
CA GLY A 108 9.27 2.58 3.16
C GLY A 108 9.86 3.98 3.20
N ILE A 109 9.76 4.73 2.09
CA ILE A 109 10.27 6.10 2.00
C ILE A 109 9.51 7.03 2.96
N VAL A 110 8.16 6.96 2.95
CA VAL A 110 7.31 7.81 3.80
C VAL A 110 7.48 7.46 5.27
N SER A 111 7.55 6.17 5.65
CA SER A 111 7.83 5.77 7.04
C SER A 111 9.22 6.20 7.48
N GLY A 112 10.23 6.16 6.60
CA GLY A 112 11.57 6.68 6.87
C GLY A 112 11.58 8.19 7.14
N ALA A 113 10.94 8.97 6.29
CA ALA A 113 10.79 10.42 6.48
C ALA A 113 10.02 10.73 7.78
N ALA A 114 8.92 10.02 8.02
CA ALA A 114 8.11 10.11 9.23
C ALA A 114 8.90 9.73 10.48
N SER A 115 9.80 8.74 10.41
CA SER A 115 10.66 8.33 11.53
C SER A 115 11.68 9.41 11.89
N THR A 116 12.18 10.13 10.90
CA THR A 116 13.08 11.27 11.11
C THR A 116 12.38 12.36 11.91
N ALA A 117 11.12 12.67 11.60
CA ALA A 117 10.31 13.61 12.38
C ALA A 117 10.12 13.15 13.84
N VAL A 118 9.95 11.85 14.07
CA VAL A 118 9.89 11.26 15.42
C VAL A 118 11.22 11.45 16.17
N VAL A 119 12.36 11.23 15.51
CA VAL A 119 13.68 11.44 16.10
C VAL A 119 13.86 12.89 16.56
N PHE A 120 13.46 13.87 15.74
CA PHE A 120 13.51 15.28 16.13
C PHE A 120 12.62 15.60 17.34
N GLN A 121 11.41 15.04 17.41
CA GLN A 121 10.54 15.20 18.57
C GLN A 121 11.14 14.58 19.84
N LEU A 122 11.73 13.37 19.74
CA LEU A 122 12.38 12.71 20.87
C LEU A 122 13.61 13.50 21.33
N ALA A 123 14.41 14.02 20.40
CA ALA A 123 15.58 14.83 20.71
C ALA A 123 15.23 16.11 21.48
N LYS A 124 14.14 16.77 21.08
CA LYS A 124 13.62 17.96 21.77
C LYS A 124 13.18 17.65 23.21
N LEU A 125 12.57 16.48 23.44
CA LEU A 125 12.16 16.04 24.78
C LEU A 125 13.36 15.76 25.69
N VAL A 126 14.43 15.21 25.14
CA VAL A 126 15.67 14.88 25.89
C VAL A 126 16.59 16.11 26.03
N GLN A 127 16.20 17.28 25.51
CA GLN A 127 16.99 18.52 25.52
C GLN A 127 18.40 18.36 24.92
N THR A 128 18.48 17.54 23.87
CA THR A 128 19.72 17.31 23.14
C THR A 128 19.85 18.31 22.00
N SER A 129 21.00 18.96 21.87
CA SER A 129 21.30 19.83 20.73
C SER A 129 21.34 19.04 19.41
N GLU A 130 20.83 19.64 18.33
CA GLU A 130 20.95 19.08 16.98
C GLU A 130 22.43 18.83 16.64
N GLY A 131 22.76 17.61 16.24
CA GLY A 131 24.15 17.20 15.92
C GLY A 131 24.98 16.68 17.10
N SER A 132 24.44 16.60 18.32
CA SER A 132 25.11 15.93 19.44
C SER A 132 25.28 14.42 19.19
N ILE A 133 26.31 13.80 19.78
CA ILE A 133 26.50 12.34 19.77
C ILE A 133 25.23 11.61 20.21
N TRP A 134 24.53 12.13 21.23
CA TRP A 134 23.31 11.52 21.76
C TRP A 134 22.16 11.54 20.74
N PHE A 135 22.05 12.60 19.95
CA PHE A 135 21.06 12.69 18.87
C PHE A 135 21.30 11.61 17.81
N ILE A 136 22.56 11.45 17.39
CA ILE A 136 22.96 10.46 16.39
C ILE A 136 22.67 9.05 16.91
N ILE A 137 23.02 8.74 18.17
CA ILE A 137 22.75 7.44 18.77
C ILE A 137 21.25 7.15 18.77
N ILE A 138 20.43 8.09 19.22
CA ILE A 138 18.96 7.96 19.23
C ILE A 138 18.44 7.69 17.81
N SER A 139 18.87 8.48 16.83
CA SER A 139 18.45 8.34 15.44
C SER A 139 18.80 6.98 14.87
N VAL A 140 20.04 6.53 15.07
CA VAL A 140 20.54 5.25 14.57
C VAL A 140 19.80 4.09 15.24
N VAL A 141 19.60 4.14 16.56
CA VAL A 141 18.87 3.09 17.28
C VAL A 141 17.43 3.00 16.79
N LEU A 142 16.72 4.12 16.68
CA LEU A 142 15.31 4.15 16.26
C LEU A 142 15.15 3.67 14.82
N THR A 143 15.98 4.16 13.89
CA THR A 143 15.96 3.72 12.49
C THR A 143 16.34 2.25 12.34
N SER A 144 17.30 1.74 13.13
CA SER A 144 17.68 0.33 13.13
C SER A 144 16.55 -0.57 13.63
N ILE A 145 15.83 -0.16 14.67
CA ILE A 145 14.64 -0.87 15.18
C ILE A 145 13.57 -0.93 14.08
N ILE A 146 13.27 0.21 13.44
CA ILE A 146 12.30 0.28 12.34
C ILE A 146 12.70 -0.62 11.18
N ALA A 147 13.98 -0.61 10.78
CA ALA A 147 14.49 -1.46 9.71
C ALA A 147 14.35 -2.94 10.06
N ALA A 148 14.72 -3.34 11.28
CA ALA A 148 14.58 -4.71 11.76
C ALA A 148 13.12 -5.18 11.75
N PHE A 149 12.19 -4.34 12.23
CA PHE A 149 10.76 -4.65 12.19
C PHE A 149 10.22 -4.73 10.76
N THR A 150 10.65 -3.83 9.87
CA THR A 150 10.19 -3.79 8.49
C THR A 150 10.65 -5.03 7.72
N VAL A 151 11.93 -5.37 7.79
CA VAL A 151 12.50 -6.53 7.08
C VAL A 151 12.03 -7.84 7.72
N GLY A 152 12.03 -7.93 9.05
CA GLY A 152 11.55 -9.11 9.77
C GLY A 152 10.07 -9.38 9.54
N GLY A 153 9.23 -8.34 9.57
CA GLY A 153 7.80 -8.45 9.28
C GLY A 153 7.54 -8.92 7.85
N LYS A 154 8.24 -8.36 6.86
CA LYS A 154 8.16 -8.82 5.46
C LYS A 154 8.53 -10.31 5.35
N ALA A 155 9.58 -10.77 6.03
CA ALA A 155 10.00 -12.18 5.96
C ALA A 155 8.90 -13.14 6.45
N ILE A 156 8.26 -12.84 7.59
CA ILE A 156 7.15 -13.64 8.13
C ILE A 156 5.97 -13.67 7.16
N CYS A 157 5.59 -12.51 6.64
CA CYS A 157 4.44 -12.39 5.76
C CYS A 157 4.67 -13.01 4.37
N LYS A 158 5.92 -13.09 3.88
CA LYS A 158 6.24 -13.82 2.64
C LYS A 158 5.88 -15.31 2.73
N THR A 159 6.18 -15.94 3.86
CA THR A 159 5.79 -17.34 4.11
C THR A 159 4.27 -17.47 4.05
N LEU A 160 3.54 -16.58 4.73
CA LEU A 160 2.07 -16.56 4.67
C LEU A 160 1.54 -16.31 3.25
N ALA A 161 2.17 -15.41 2.49
CA ALA A 161 1.78 -15.10 1.12
C ALA A 161 1.88 -16.34 0.22
N ILE A 162 2.93 -17.16 0.37
CA ILE A 162 3.15 -18.35 -0.45
C ILE A 162 2.15 -19.46 -0.08
N TYR A 163 2.03 -19.79 1.21
CA TYR A 163 1.18 -20.91 1.65
C TYR A 163 -0.33 -20.59 1.62
N HIS A 164 -0.71 -19.31 1.72
CA HIS A 164 -2.11 -18.86 1.74
C HIS A 164 -2.45 -17.90 0.58
N SER A 165 -1.69 -17.95 -0.53
CA SER A 165 -1.83 -17.07 -1.70
C SER A 165 -3.27 -17.00 -2.23
N THR A 166 -3.93 -18.14 -2.40
CA THR A 166 -5.31 -18.24 -2.91
C THR A 166 -6.30 -17.49 -2.01
N ASN A 167 -6.17 -17.63 -0.69
CA ASN A 167 -7.07 -16.98 0.26
C ASN A 167 -6.84 -15.47 0.29
N ILE A 168 -5.58 -15.04 0.31
CA ILE A 168 -5.21 -13.62 0.31
C ILE A 168 -5.77 -12.93 -0.95
N ILE A 169 -5.57 -13.53 -2.13
CA ILE A 169 -6.08 -12.96 -3.38
C ILE A 169 -7.60 -13.06 -3.49
N LEU A 170 -8.23 -14.08 -2.89
CA LEU A 170 -9.68 -14.12 -2.78
C LEU A 170 -10.22 -12.98 -1.88
N TYR A 171 -9.55 -12.67 -0.77
CA TYR A 171 -9.92 -11.52 0.07
C TYR A 171 -9.73 -10.20 -0.67
N THR A 172 -8.62 -10.01 -1.38
CA THR A 172 -8.39 -8.84 -2.25
C THR A 172 -9.45 -8.74 -3.35
N GLY A 173 -9.82 -9.87 -3.95
CA GLY A 173 -10.90 -9.97 -4.94
C GLY A 173 -12.27 -9.62 -4.37
N LYS A 174 -12.59 -10.08 -3.15
CA LYS A 174 -13.80 -9.68 -2.42
C LYS A 174 -13.81 -8.19 -2.12
N MET A 175 -12.70 -7.62 -1.68
CA MET A 175 -12.57 -6.18 -1.42
C MET A 175 -12.85 -5.38 -2.70
N MET A 176 -12.26 -5.78 -3.83
CA MET A 176 -12.54 -5.17 -5.14
C MET A 176 -14.00 -5.33 -5.56
N TYR A 177 -14.63 -6.48 -5.29
CA TYR A 177 -16.05 -6.72 -5.56
C TYR A 177 -16.94 -5.76 -4.75
N TYR A 178 -16.68 -5.62 -3.44
CA TYR A 178 -17.42 -4.68 -2.60
C TYR A 178 -17.20 -3.23 -3.00
N LEU A 179 -15.98 -2.84 -3.38
CA LEU A 179 -15.70 -1.49 -3.87
C LEU A 179 -16.48 -1.19 -5.17
N LYS A 180 -16.56 -2.18 -6.09
CA LYS A 180 -17.39 -2.09 -7.30
C LYS A 180 -18.87 -2.03 -6.98
N ALA A 181 -19.33 -2.77 -5.97
CA ALA A 181 -20.72 -2.71 -5.52
C ALA A 181 -21.05 -1.33 -4.94
N CYS A 182 -20.20 -0.79 -4.06
CA CYS A 182 -20.36 0.56 -3.51
C CYS A 182 -20.35 1.64 -4.61
N THR A 183 -19.41 1.57 -5.55
CA THR A 183 -19.34 2.54 -6.66
C THR A 183 -20.53 2.42 -7.62
N ARG A 184 -21.05 1.21 -7.87
CA ARG A 184 -22.32 1.05 -8.62
C ARG A 184 -23.51 1.61 -7.87
N ILE A 185 -23.65 1.34 -6.58
CA ILE A 185 -24.72 1.89 -5.74
C ILE A 185 -24.66 3.41 -5.75
N PHE A 186 -23.48 3.99 -5.59
CA PHE A 186 -23.26 5.42 -5.68
C PHE A 186 -23.58 6.00 -7.08
N ALA A 187 -23.23 5.28 -8.15
CA ALA A 187 -23.54 5.69 -9.51
C ALA A 187 -25.05 5.61 -9.83
N ILE A 188 -25.75 4.61 -9.31
CA ILE A 188 -27.21 4.46 -9.42
C ILE A 188 -27.90 5.58 -8.64
N TRP A 189 -27.50 5.81 -7.39
CA TRP A 189 -28.00 6.91 -6.56
C TRP A 189 -27.76 8.28 -7.21
N LYS A 190 -26.59 8.49 -7.81
CA LYS A 190 -26.27 9.71 -8.58
C LYS A 190 -27.08 9.86 -9.87
N LYS A 191 -27.52 8.75 -10.48
CA LYS A 191 -28.40 8.76 -11.66
C LYS A 191 -29.84 9.09 -11.27
N GLU A 192 -30.31 8.55 -10.16
CA GLU A 192 -31.65 8.76 -9.62
C GLU A 192 -31.88 10.18 -9.07
N ASN A 193 -30.89 10.76 -8.39
CA ASN A 193 -30.92 12.18 -8.00
C ASN A 193 -30.84 13.15 -9.20
N ARG A 194 -30.31 12.71 -10.35
CA ARG A 194 -30.26 13.55 -11.56
C ARG A 194 -31.59 13.55 -12.33
N SER A 195 -32.37 12.47 -12.26
CA SER A 195 -33.73 12.42 -12.85
C SER A 195 -34.73 13.27 -12.06
N VAL A 196 -34.60 13.38 -10.74
CA VAL A 196 -35.48 14.21 -9.91
C VAL A 196 -35.28 15.71 -10.18
N HIS A 197 -34.07 16.14 -10.56
CA HIS A 197 -33.81 17.54 -10.92
C HIS A 197 -34.20 17.94 -12.36
N MET A 198 -34.43 16.99 -13.27
CA MET A 198 -34.97 17.28 -14.60
C MET A 198 -36.50 17.28 -14.68
N GLN A 199 -37.21 16.70 -13.70
CA GLN A 199 -38.68 16.78 -13.61
C GLN A 199 -39.19 18.04 -12.90
N ARG A 200 -38.29 18.94 -12.45
CA ARG A 200 -38.62 20.22 -11.80
C ARG A 200 -38.23 21.45 -12.64
N ARG A 201 -37.97 21.27 -13.94
CA ARG A 201 -37.81 22.36 -14.91
C ARG A 201 -38.90 22.28 -15.96
#